data_AF-A0A4U1CK21-F1
#
_entry.id   AF-A0A4U1CK21-F1
#
_cell.length_a   1.000
_cell.length_b   1.000
_cell.length_c   1.000
_cell.angle_alpha   90.00
_cell.angle_beta   90.00
_cell.angle_gamma   90.00
#
_symmetry.space_group_name_H-M   'P 1'
#
loop_
_entity.id
_entity.type
_entity.pdbx_description
1 polymer ?
#
loop_
_entity_poly.entity_id
_entity_poly.type
_entity_poly.pdbx_seq_one_letter_code
_entity_poly.pdbx_strand_id
1 'polypeptide(L)' 'MIYTILILFLLGYMIYGLVQVLKNKSLTLMSKVVWIFIVVFLPVLGTAGYLRTTFKERHGRW' A
#
# COMPACT_ATOMS: atom_id res chain seq x y z
N MET A 1 19.88 1.85 -8.14
CA MET A 1 19.92 0.39 -7.87
C MET A 1 19.10 -0.01 -6.64
N ILE A 2 19.33 0.57 -5.46
CA ILE A 2 18.57 0.27 -4.23
C ILE A 2 17.05 0.49 -4.37
N TYR A 3 16.64 1.58 -5.04
CA TYR A 3 15.21 1.88 -5.26
C TYR A 3 14.50 0.83 -6.11
N THR A 4 15.17 0.27 -7.11
CA THR A 4 14.63 -0.78 -7.97
C THR A 4 14.37 -2.06 -7.16
N ILE A 5 15.30 -2.41 -6.25
CA ILE A 5 15.15 -3.56 -5.35
C ILE A 5 13.96 -3.34 -4.42
N LEU A 6 13.83 -2.16 -3.81
CA LEU A 6 12.72 -1.83 -2.93
C LEU A 6 11.36 -1.88 -3.65
N ILE A 7 11.29 -1.39 -4.89
CA ILE A 7 10.07 -1.49 -5.72
C ILE A 7 9.72 -2.95 -6.00
N LEU A 8 10.70 -3.80 -6.33
CA LEU A 8 10.45 -5.23 -6.54
C LEU A 8 9.95 -5.92 -5.27
N PHE A 9 10.54 -5.60 -4.11
CA PHE A 9 10.05 -6.12 -2.82
C PHE A 9 8.63 -5.66 -2.52
N LEU A 10 8.31 -4.39 -2.76
CA LEU A 10 6.96 -3.84 -2.57
C LEU A 10 5.95 -4.60 -3.45
N LEU A 11 6.25 -4.75 -4.74
CA LEU A 11 5.39 -5.48 -5.68
C LEU A 11 5.22 -6.95 -5.28
N GLY A 12 6.30 -7.62 -4.90
CA GLY A 12 6.25 -9.01 -4.43
C GLY A 12 5.38 -9.16 -3.18
N TYR A 13 5.49 -8.23 -2.23
CA TYR A 13 4.67 -8.22 -1.02
C TYR A 13 3.19 -7.98 -1.32
N MET A 14 2.88 -7.06 -2.24
CA MET A 14 1.50 -6.83 -2.69
C MET A 14 0.89 -8.09 -3.34
N ILE A 15 1.64 -8.75 -4.23
CA ILE A 15 1.19 -10.01 -4.87
C ILE A 15 0.97 -11.09 -3.81
N TYR A 16 1.89 -11.25 -2.87
CA TYR A 16 1.75 -12.19 -1.77
C TYR A 16 0.47 -11.95 -0.96
N GLY A 17 0.20 -10.68 -0.59
CA GLY A 17 -1.01 -10.28 0.12
C GLY A 17 -2.27 -10.61 -0.67
N LEU A 18 -2.31 -10.31 -1.97
CA LEU A 18 -3.45 -10.64 -2.84
C LEU A 18 -3.68 -12.15 -2.93
N VAL A 19 -2.63 -12.95 -3.15
CA VAL A 19 -2.72 -14.41 -3.22
C VAL A 19 -3.27 -14.97 -1.90
N GLN A 20 -2.80 -14.45 -0.77
CA GLN A 20 -3.26 -14.90 0.55
C GLN A 20 -4.74 -14.58 0.77
N VAL A 21 -5.20 -13.39 0.39
CA VAL A 21 -6.63 -12.99 0.47
C VAL A 21 -7.50 -13.87 -0.43
N LEU A 22 -7.05 -14.15 -1.65
CA LEU A 22 -7.78 -14.98 -2.61
C LEU A 22 -7.87 -16.44 -2.14
N LYS A 23 -6.77 -17.00 -1.64
CA LYS A 23 -6.70 -18.40 -1.15
C LYS A 23 -7.40 -18.60 0.19
N ASN A 24 -7.69 -17.53 0.93
CA ASN A 24 -8.38 -17.64 2.21
C ASN A 24 -9.83 -18.08 2.00
N LYS A 25 -10.19 -19.26 2.51
CA LYS A 25 -11.55 -19.82 2.41
C LYS A 25 -12.48 -19.32 3.52
N SER A 26 -11.97 -18.69 4.59
CA SER A 26 -12.79 -18.17 5.68
C SER A 26 -13.42 -16.80 5.36
N LEU A 27 -12.86 -16.07 4.39
CA LEU A 27 -13.38 -14.76 3.98
C LEU A 27 -14.53 -14.90 3.00
N THR A 28 -15.63 -14.20 3.28
CA THR A 28 -16.73 -14.03 2.33
C THR A 28 -16.28 -13.25 1.10
N LEU A 29 -16.99 -13.37 -0.02
CA LEU A 29 -16.67 -12.67 -1.27
C LEU A 29 -16.52 -11.15 -1.04
N MET A 30 -17.46 -10.55 -0.30
CA MET A 30 -17.44 -9.12 0.02
C MET A 30 -16.21 -8.75 0.85
N SER A 31 -15.87 -9.55 1.86
CA SER A 31 -14.67 -9.32 2.67
C SER A 31 -13.39 -9.43 1.83
N LYS A 32 -13.32 -10.36 0.87
CA LYS A 32 -12.16 -10.47 -0.04
C LYS A 32 -11.99 -9.22 -0.88
N VAL A 33 -13.07 -8.67 -1.43
CA VAL A 33 -13.03 -7.43 -2.21
C VAL A 33 -12.46 -6.29 -1.36
N VAL A 34 -12.98 -6.10 -0.14
CA VAL A 34 -12.47 -5.07 0.79
C VAL A 34 -10.97 -5.26 1.07
N TRP A 35 -10.53 -6.48 1.33
CA TRP A 35 -9.11 -6.76 1.56
C TRP A 35 -8.23 -6.49 0.34
N ILE A 36 -8.70 -6.80 -0.87
CA ILE A 36 -7.99 -6.45 -2.11
C ILE A 36 -7.85 -4.92 -2.23
N PHE A 37 -8.92 -4.17 -1.96
CA PHE A 37 -8.87 -2.71 -1.91
C PHE A 37 -7.82 -2.22 -0.91
N ILE A 38 -7.79 -2.77 0.30
CA ILE A 38 -6.80 -2.38 1.32
C ILE A 38 -5.37 -2.65 0.81
N VAL A 39 -5.10 -3.85 0.29
CA VAL A 39 -3.75 -4.23 -0.18
C VAL A 39 -3.25 -3.30 -1.30
N VAL A 40 -4.14 -2.86 -2.20
CA VAL A 40 -3.79 -1.99 -3.33
C VAL A 40 -3.67 -0.52 -2.92
N PHE A 41 -4.62 0.01 -2.14
CA PHE A 41 -4.70 1.45 -1.86
C PHE A 41 -3.90 1.90 -0.65
N LEU A 42 -3.63 1.02 0.33
CA LEU A 42 -2.84 1.36 1.52
C LEU A 42 -1.44 1.91 1.20
N PRO A 43 -0.64 1.34 0.27
CA PRO A 43 0.65 1.93 -0.09
C PRO A 43 0.51 3.30 -0.76
N VAL A 44 -0.55 3.53 -1.54
CA VAL A 44 -0.84 4.83 -2.16
C VAL A 44 -1.17 5.87 -1.09
N LEU A 45 -2.02 5.52 -0.12
CA LEU A 45 -2.37 6.38 1.01
C LEU A 45 -1.16 6.66 1.91
N GLY A 46 -0.32 5.65 2.17
CA GLY A 46 0.93 5.81 2.93
C GLY A 46 1.89 6.78 2.22
N THR A 47 2.01 6.67 0.91
CA THR A 47 2.84 7.59 0.11
C THR A 47 2.27 9.00 0.12
N ALA A 48 0.97 9.17 -0.10
CA ALA A 48 0.31 10.48 -0.03
C ALA A 48 0.44 11.13 1.36
N GLY A 49 0.30 10.33 2.42
CA GLY A 49 0.53 10.75 3.80
C GLY A 49 1.96 11.20 4.04
N TYR A 50 2.94 10.38 3.66
CA TYR A 50 4.36 10.71 3.76
C TYR A 50 4.72 11.98 3.00
N LEU A 51 4.23 12.12 1.77
CA LEU A 51 4.45 13.31 0.96
C LEU A 51 3.86 14.56 1.63
N ARG A 52 2.64 14.45 2.17
CA ARG A 52 1.97 15.53 2.89
C ARG A 52 2.68 15.91 4.19
N THR A 53 3.26 14.98 4.93
CA THR A 53 3.94 15.30 6.20
C THR A 53 5.36 15.80 5.98
N THR A 54 6.06 15.26 4.99
CA THR A 54 7.50 15.51 4.79
C THR A 54 7.76 16.69 3.88
N PHE A 55 6.94 16.89 2.83
CA PHE A 55 7.16 17.92 1.80
C PHE A 55 6.16 19.07 1.83
N LYS A 56 5.15 19.04 2.72
CA LYS A 56 4.34 20.23 2.94
C LYS A 56 5.21 21.24 3.68
N GLU A 57 5.78 22.14 2.90
CA GLU A 57 6.49 23.32 3.40
C GLU A 57 5.73 23.92 4.57
N ARG A 58 6.45 24.16 5.65
CA ARG A 58 6.00 24.94 6.79
C ARG A 58 5.81 26.38 6.30
N HIS A 59 4.74 26.63 5.54
CA HIS A 59 4.31 27.96 5.07
C HIS A 59 3.85 28.78 6.29
N GLY A 60 4.82 29.21 7.09
CA GLY A 60 4.60 29.91 8.34
C GLY A 60 5.94 30.24 8.98
N ARG A 61 6.34 31.51 8.82
CA ARG A 61 7.60 32.15 9.20
C ARG A 61 8.66 32.12 8.10
N TRP A 62 8.57 33.06 7.16
CA TRP A 62 9.40 34.27 7.12
C TRP A 62 8.59 35.42 6.54
#